data_AF-A0A0A8WJY8-F1
#
_entry.id   AF-A0A0A8WJY8-F1
#
_cell.length_a   1.000
_cell.length_b   1.000
_cell.length_c   1.000
_cell.angle_alpha   90.00
_cell.angle_beta   90.00
_cell.angle_gamma   90.00
#
_symmetry.space_group_name_H-M   'P 1'
#
loop_
_entity.id
_entity.type
_entity.pdbx_description
1 polymer ?
#
loop_
_entity_poly.entity_id
_entity_poly.type
_entity_poly.pdbx_seq_one_letter_code
_entity_poly.pdbx_strand_id
1 'polypeptide(L)'
;MSIGQKGAQTLYHAFDLAQWLGLPLNTHVTINFANTKCCPSMAVKAFARLRRDYHGKWCSRHPNLRHAATGVHAFENSREEEAFVTMGEGDDHNVHVHWAVHVPPQLAMEFEHELTRWVEIVTGGPCDEFTIKITHRPQNIVRAYLLKGIQTMWAETYKAIAQPQGLIVGGRRTGTTSNLSRTNRIEADRTRGIRRRIPARPRPMPAVHAAV
;
A
#
# COMPACT_ATOMS: atom_id res chain seq x y z
N MET A 1 7.71 10.97 -7.25
CA MET A 1 8.63 9.80 -7.07
C MET A 1 7.89 8.50 -7.39
N SER A 2 8.41 7.68 -8.30
CA SER A 2 7.80 6.40 -8.76
C SER A 2 8.25 5.18 -7.92
N ILE A 3 7.48 4.09 -7.99
CA ILE A 3 7.81 2.81 -7.33
C ILE A 3 8.91 2.11 -8.15
N GLY A 4 10.09 1.95 -7.55
CA GLY A 4 11.21 1.23 -8.17
C GLY A 4 11.05 -0.29 -8.11
N GLN A 5 11.93 -1.02 -8.81
CA GLN A 5 11.90 -2.49 -8.97
C GLN A 5 11.65 -3.25 -7.66
N LYS A 6 12.42 -2.95 -6.60
CA LYS A 6 12.34 -3.67 -5.32
C LYS A 6 10.98 -3.49 -4.67
N GLY A 7 10.42 -2.28 -4.72
CA GLY A 7 9.10 -1.98 -4.19
C GLY A 7 8.02 -2.72 -4.97
N ALA A 8 8.08 -2.63 -6.30
CA ALA A 8 7.15 -3.31 -7.19
C ALA A 8 7.16 -4.84 -7.02
N GLN A 9 8.34 -5.45 -7.00
CA GLN A 9 8.49 -6.90 -6.79
C GLN A 9 7.92 -7.34 -5.44
N THR A 10 8.15 -6.53 -4.40
CA THR A 10 7.66 -6.83 -3.06
C THR A 10 6.14 -6.78 -3.02
N LEU A 11 5.53 -5.70 -3.53
CA LEU A 11 4.08 -5.56 -3.59
C LEU A 11 3.42 -6.65 -4.46
N TYR A 12 3.99 -6.93 -5.62
CA TYR A 12 3.43 -7.90 -6.56
C TYR A 12 3.36 -9.32 -5.97
N HIS A 13 4.44 -9.77 -5.31
CA HIS A 13 4.51 -11.13 -4.74
C HIS A 13 3.92 -11.24 -3.34
N ALA A 14 3.65 -10.14 -2.66
CA ALA A 14 3.09 -10.17 -1.31
C ALA A 14 1.71 -10.84 -1.26
N PHE A 15 0.89 -10.70 -2.30
CA PHE A 15 -0.40 -11.38 -2.41
C PHE A 15 -0.24 -12.91 -2.49
N ASP A 16 0.68 -13.40 -3.32
CA ASP A 16 0.92 -14.83 -3.48
C ASP A 16 1.48 -15.45 -2.18
N LEU A 17 2.32 -14.69 -1.45
CA LEU A 17 2.84 -15.10 -0.16
C LEU A 17 1.75 -15.09 0.92
N ALA A 18 0.92 -14.04 0.97
CA ALA A 18 -0.20 -13.93 1.89
C ALA A 18 -1.19 -15.10 1.71
N GLN A 19 -1.50 -15.47 0.47
CA GLN A 19 -2.31 -16.64 0.14
C GLN A 19 -1.69 -17.94 0.68
N TRP A 20 -0.38 -18.12 0.48
CA TRP A 20 0.33 -19.31 0.94
C TRP A 20 0.37 -19.42 2.47
N LEU A 21 0.46 -18.29 3.16
CA LEU A 21 0.40 -18.22 4.63
C LEU A 21 -1.02 -18.45 5.19
N GLY A 22 -2.04 -18.63 4.34
CA GLY A 22 -3.44 -18.73 4.77
C GLY A 22 -4.04 -17.39 5.25
N LEU A 23 -3.41 -16.27 4.91
CA LEU A 23 -3.78 -14.92 5.34
C LEU A 23 -4.04 -14.02 4.12
N PRO A 24 -5.02 -14.36 3.25
CA PRO A 24 -5.24 -13.64 2.00
C PRO A 24 -5.60 -12.17 2.26
N LEU A 25 -5.01 -11.27 1.46
CA LEU A 25 -5.32 -9.84 1.50
C LEU A 25 -6.71 -9.61 0.88
N ASN A 26 -7.74 -9.66 1.71
CA ASN A 26 -9.15 -9.71 1.32
C ASN A 26 -9.91 -8.39 1.54
N THR A 27 -9.28 -7.42 2.22
CA THR A 27 -9.85 -6.11 2.50
C THR A 27 -8.95 -5.04 1.93
N HIS A 28 -9.50 -4.18 1.08
CA HIS A 28 -8.80 -3.02 0.53
C HIS A 28 -9.36 -1.74 1.15
N VAL A 29 -8.50 -1.04 1.86
CA VAL A 29 -8.78 0.23 2.54
C VAL A 29 -8.10 1.35 1.77
N THR A 30 -8.82 2.43 1.51
CA THR A 30 -8.23 3.71 1.12
C THR A 30 -8.44 4.70 2.25
N ILE A 31 -7.36 5.34 2.73
CA ILE A 31 -7.45 6.43 3.72
C ILE A 31 -6.97 7.70 3.03
N ASN A 32 -7.85 8.69 2.89
CA ASN A 32 -7.50 10.00 2.34
C ASN A 32 -7.12 10.95 3.48
N PHE A 33 -5.81 11.19 3.65
CA PHE A 33 -5.32 12.10 4.69
C PHE A 33 -5.64 13.56 4.40
N ALA A 34 -5.95 13.93 3.16
CA ALA A 34 -6.39 15.27 2.83
C ALA A 34 -7.76 15.62 3.44
N ASN A 35 -8.56 14.60 3.80
CA ASN A 35 -9.84 14.77 4.49
C ASN A 35 -9.68 14.67 6.02
N THR A 36 -8.48 14.88 6.54
CA THR A 36 -8.18 14.78 7.98
C THR A 36 -7.43 16.01 8.47
N LYS A 37 -7.32 16.16 9.79
CA LYS A 37 -6.47 17.20 10.39
C LYS A 37 -4.96 16.89 10.35
N CYS A 38 -4.57 15.74 9.77
CA CYS A 38 -3.18 15.34 9.68
C CYS A 38 -2.44 16.21 8.65
N CYS A 39 -1.35 16.85 9.07
CA CYS A 39 -0.42 17.47 8.14
C CYS A 39 0.05 16.44 7.07
N PRO A 40 0.11 16.79 5.77
CA PRO A 40 0.46 15.84 4.70
C PRO A 40 1.83 15.18 4.89
N SER A 41 2.80 15.95 5.39
CA SER A 41 4.16 15.48 5.68
C SER A 41 4.20 14.45 6.82
N MET A 42 3.12 14.36 7.61
CA MET A 42 2.96 13.43 8.74
C MET A 42 2.12 12.20 8.38
N ALA A 43 1.46 12.16 7.23
CA ALA A 43 0.57 11.07 6.81
C ALA A 43 1.26 9.69 6.88
N VAL A 44 2.52 9.59 6.42
CA VAL A 44 3.29 8.34 6.47
C VAL A 44 3.55 7.88 7.90
N LYS A 45 3.85 8.82 8.82
CA LYS A 45 4.07 8.54 10.24
C LYS A 45 2.77 8.17 10.95
N ALA A 46 1.68 8.90 10.68
CA ALA A 46 0.34 8.61 11.20
C ALA A 46 -0.11 7.20 10.79
N PHE A 47 0.06 6.84 9.52
CA PHE A 47 -0.26 5.50 9.05
C PHE A 47 0.65 4.41 9.64
N ALA A 48 1.94 4.68 9.83
CA ALA A 48 2.84 3.75 10.50
C ALA A 48 2.41 3.49 11.96
N ARG A 49 1.97 4.55 12.66
CA ARG A 49 1.39 4.47 14.00
C ARG A 49 0.08 3.66 13.99
N LEU A 50 -0.83 3.92 13.06
CA LEU A 50 -2.07 3.15 12.87
C LEU A 50 -1.78 1.65 12.76
N ARG A 51 -0.87 1.28 11.85
CA ARG A 51 -0.52 -0.13 11.61
C ARG A 51 0.13 -0.80 12.82
N ARG A 52 1.06 -0.13 13.49
CA ARG A 52 1.85 -0.71 14.59
C ARG A 52 1.09 -0.71 15.92
N ASP A 53 0.55 0.43 16.29
CA ASP A 53 0.07 0.67 17.65
C ASP A 53 -1.40 0.33 17.83
N TYR A 54 -2.16 0.22 16.74
CA TYR A 54 -3.58 -0.08 16.76
C TYR A 54 -3.88 -1.41 16.06
N HIS A 55 -3.76 -1.46 14.73
CA HIS A 55 -4.07 -2.68 13.97
C HIS A 55 -3.23 -3.89 14.42
N GLY A 56 -1.92 -3.72 14.59
CA GLY A 56 -1.05 -4.80 15.07
C GLY A 56 -1.42 -5.31 16.47
N LYS A 57 -1.81 -4.41 17.38
CA LYS A 57 -2.28 -4.78 18.72
C LYS A 57 -3.64 -5.45 18.68
N TRP A 58 -4.55 -4.96 17.83
CA TRP A 58 -5.84 -5.57 17.59
C TRP A 58 -5.71 -7.01 17.10
N CYS A 59 -4.89 -7.27 16.08
CA CYS A 59 -4.60 -8.65 15.65
C CYS A 59 -4.05 -9.51 16.79
N SER A 60 -3.21 -8.93 17.65
CA SER A 60 -2.58 -9.66 18.77
C SER A 60 -3.57 -10.05 19.89
N ARG A 61 -4.72 -9.38 20.00
CA ARG A 61 -5.77 -9.70 20.98
C ARG A 61 -6.65 -10.86 20.54
N HIS A 62 -6.72 -11.12 19.25
CA HIS A 62 -7.53 -12.18 18.66
C HIS A 62 -6.68 -13.46 18.54
N PRO A 63 -7.02 -14.57 19.23
CA PRO A 63 -6.20 -15.79 19.22
C PRO A 63 -5.91 -16.32 17.81
N ASN A 64 -6.91 -16.24 16.93
CA ASN A 64 -6.83 -16.70 15.54
C ASN A 64 -6.01 -15.77 14.62
N LEU A 65 -5.59 -14.61 15.14
CA LEU A 65 -4.79 -13.61 14.43
C LEU A 65 -3.45 -13.32 15.12
N ARG A 66 -3.07 -14.11 16.12
CA ARG A 66 -1.82 -13.92 16.84
C ARG A 66 -0.65 -14.00 15.84
N HIS A 67 0.12 -12.92 15.72
CA HIS A 67 1.19 -12.73 14.73
C HIS A 67 0.75 -12.61 13.26
N ALA A 68 -0.54 -12.42 13.00
CA ALA A 68 -1.13 -12.43 11.66
C ALA A 68 -1.40 -11.04 11.07
N ALA A 69 -0.88 -9.95 11.68
CA ALA A 69 -0.96 -8.62 11.07
C ALA A 69 -0.30 -8.66 9.68
N THR A 70 -1.13 -8.74 8.65
CA THR A 70 -0.73 -9.07 7.28
C THR A 70 -1.28 -8.02 6.35
N GLY A 71 -0.40 -7.28 5.70
CA GLY A 71 -0.85 -6.24 4.78
C GLY A 71 0.27 -5.58 4.01
N VAL A 72 -0.15 -4.85 2.98
CA VAL A 72 0.72 -4.08 2.09
C VAL A 72 0.09 -2.74 1.80
N HIS A 73 0.92 -1.73 1.57
CA HIS A 73 0.41 -0.40 1.29
C HIS A 73 1.23 0.33 0.24
N ALA A 74 0.56 1.29 -0.40
CA ALA A 74 1.16 2.26 -1.30
C ALA A 74 0.48 3.62 -1.09
N PHE A 75 1.29 4.66 -0.86
CA PHE A 75 0.84 6.04 -0.84
C PHE A 75 0.75 6.61 -2.25
N GLU A 76 -0.17 7.54 -2.44
CA GLU A 76 -0.36 8.38 -3.62
C GLU A 76 -0.59 9.82 -3.16
N ASN A 77 -0.11 10.79 -3.95
CA ASN A 77 -0.41 12.21 -3.76
C ASN A 77 -0.84 12.78 -5.11
N SER A 78 -2.10 12.56 -5.45
CA SER A 78 -2.67 12.95 -6.74
C SER A 78 -4.18 13.12 -6.61
N ARG A 79 -4.79 13.91 -7.49
CA ARG A 79 -6.24 14.04 -7.65
C ARG A 79 -6.54 14.08 -9.13
N GLU A 80 -7.54 13.33 -9.59
CA GLU A 80 -7.95 13.34 -11.02
C GLU A 80 -6.78 13.13 -12.01
N GLU A 81 -5.88 12.19 -11.69
CA GLU A 81 -4.67 11.88 -12.47
C GLU A 81 -3.56 12.95 -12.44
N GLU A 82 -3.79 14.09 -11.81
CA GLU A 82 -2.81 15.14 -11.57
C GLU A 82 -1.98 14.86 -10.31
N ALA A 83 -0.67 14.82 -10.46
CA ALA A 83 0.27 14.52 -9.39
C ALA A 83 0.80 15.80 -8.73
N PHE A 84 0.58 15.95 -7.41
CA PHE A 84 1.12 17.08 -6.64
C PHE A 84 2.60 16.87 -6.35
N VAL A 85 3.46 17.76 -6.85
CA VAL A 85 4.93 17.64 -6.76
C VAL A 85 5.55 18.49 -5.65
N THR A 86 4.78 19.37 -5.02
CA THR A 86 5.16 20.19 -3.87
C THR A 86 4.36 19.77 -2.62
N MET A 87 4.79 20.21 -1.43
CA MET A 87 4.17 19.85 -0.14
C MET A 87 4.55 20.86 0.95
N GLY A 88 4.67 22.14 0.59
CA GLY A 88 4.90 23.25 1.50
C GLY A 88 3.64 23.65 2.27
N GLU A 89 3.78 24.63 3.16
CA GLU A 89 2.64 25.22 3.86
C GLU A 89 1.72 25.95 2.86
N GLY A 90 0.43 25.59 2.85
CA GLY A 90 -0.56 26.16 1.93
C GLY A 90 -0.59 25.54 0.54
N ASP A 91 0.33 24.64 0.20
CA ASP A 91 0.28 23.89 -1.06
C ASP A 91 -0.92 22.93 -1.08
N ASP A 92 -1.59 22.83 -2.23
CA ASP A 92 -2.61 21.78 -2.42
C ASP A 92 -1.97 20.39 -2.43
N HIS A 93 -2.71 19.41 -1.92
CA HIS A 93 -2.29 18.04 -1.85
C HIS A 93 -3.49 17.10 -1.80
N ASN A 94 -3.24 15.84 -2.16
CA ASN A 94 -4.21 14.77 -1.97
C ASN A 94 -3.52 13.48 -1.53
N VAL A 95 -2.81 13.54 -0.40
CA VAL A 95 -2.11 12.38 0.15
C VAL A 95 -3.11 11.34 0.64
N HIS A 96 -3.09 10.16 0.03
CA HIS A 96 -3.87 9.02 0.44
C HIS A 96 -3.05 7.74 0.41
N VAL A 97 -3.52 6.72 1.10
CA VAL A 97 -2.89 5.39 1.12
C VAL A 97 -3.88 4.32 0.70
N HIS A 98 -3.46 3.49 -0.24
CA HIS A 98 -4.08 2.20 -0.50
C HIS A 98 -3.45 1.16 0.41
N TRP A 99 -4.27 0.45 1.17
CA TRP A 99 -3.85 -0.57 2.13
C TRP A 99 -4.65 -1.84 1.89
N ALA A 100 -3.98 -2.88 1.41
CA ALA A 100 -4.58 -4.21 1.34
C ALA A 100 -4.16 -4.99 2.59
N VAL A 101 -5.14 -5.54 3.29
CA VAL A 101 -4.97 -6.17 4.60
C VAL A 101 -5.80 -7.45 4.68
N HIS A 102 -5.31 -8.42 5.45
CA HIS A 102 -6.10 -9.59 5.81
C HIS A 102 -6.99 -9.26 7.01
N VAL A 103 -8.30 -9.43 6.84
CA VAL A 103 -9.30 -9.33 7.91
C VAL A 103 -10.17 -10.58 7.88
N PRO A 104 -10.22 -11.38 8.96
CA PRO A 104 -11.12 -12.51 9.02
C PRO A 104 -12.58 -12.05 8.84
N PRO A 105 -13.40 -12.78 8.06
CA PRO A 105 -14.78 -12.37 7.80
C PRO A 105 -15.60 -12.09 9.07
N GLN A 106 -15.40 -12.90 10.11
CA GLN A 106 -16.08 -12.75 11.40
C GLN A 106 -15.67 -11.50 12.20
N LEU A 107 -14.57 -10.84 11.82
CA LEU A 107 -14.07 -9.62 12.45
C LEU A 107 -14.24 -8.38 11.56
N ALA A 108 -14.90 -8.49 10.40
CA ALA A 108 -14.98 -7.40 9.43
C ALA A 108 -15.67 -6.15 9.99
N MET A 109 -16.82 -6.32 10.67
CA MET A 109 -17.55 -5.19 11.28
C MET A 109 -16.77 -4.54 12.42
N GLU A 110 -16.11 -5.35 13.26
CA GLU A 110 -15.26 -4.84 14.35
C GLU A 110 -14.07 -4.07 13.77
N PHE A 111 -13.42 -4.60 12.73
CA PHE A 111 -12.31 -3.95 12.06
C PHE A 111 -12.73 -2.60 11.46
N GLU A 112 -13.88 -2.52 10.79
CA GLU A 112 -14.39 -1.27 10.22
C GLU A 112 -14.65 -0.21 11.29
N HIS A 113 -15.33 -0.59 12.38
CA HIS A 113 -15.58 0.30 13.51
C HIS A 113 -14.29 0.81 14.15
N GLU A 114 -13.37 -0.11 14.44
CA GLU A 114 -12.10 0.23 15.08
C GLU A 114 -11.18 1.01 14.15
N LEU A 115 -11.19 0.74 12.84
CA LEU A 115 -10.38 1.46 11.86
C LEU A 115 -10.71 2.96 11.87
N THR A 116 -11.99 3.31 11.84
CA THR A 116 -12.42 4.72 11.93
C THR A 116 -11.87 5.37 13.18
N ARG A 117 -12.11 4.77 14.34
CA ARG A 117 -11.60 5.26 15.62
C ARG A 117 -10.07 5.41 15.64
N TRP A 118 -9.33 4.46 15.07
CA TRP A 118 -7.87 4.52 15.01
C TRP A 118 -7.37 5.64 14.12
N VAL A 119 -8.01 5.86 12.96
CA VAL A 119 -7.68 6.96 12.05
C VAL A 119 -7.88 8.28 12.79
N GLU A 120 -9.02 8.48 13.44
CA GLU A 120 -9.30 9.71 14.20
C GLU A 120 -8.24 10.00 15.26
N ILE A 121 -7.78 8.97 15.98
CA ILE A 121 -6.74 9.11 17.00
C ILE A 121 -5.38 9.48 16.38
N VAL A 122 -5.00 8.88 15.25
CA VAL A 122 -3.68 9.15 14.64
C VAL A 122 -3.64 10.44 13.83
N THR A 123 -4.80 10.95 13.38
CA THR A 123 -4.91 12.20 12.61
C THR A 123 -5.37 13.39 13.45
N GLY A 124 -5.88 13.15 14.67
CA GLY A 124 -6.23 14.20 15.65
C GLY A 124 -7.58 14.85 15.40
N GLY A 125 -8.51 14.19 14.72
CA GLY A 125 -9.84 14.75 14.44
C GLY A 125 -10.82 13.70 13.91
N PRO A 126 -12.12 14.04 13.85
CA PRO A 126 -13.14 13.14 13.33
C PRO A 126 -12.91 12.83 11.86
N CYS A 127 -13.36 11.65 11.42
CA CYS A 127 -13.39 11.27 10.02
C CYS A 127 -14.75 11.62 9.38
N ASP A 128 -14.74 12.08 8.14
CA ASP A 128 -15.93 12.16 7.30
C ASP A 128 -16.12 10.88 6.47
N GLU A 129 -17.23 10.81 5.73
CA GLU A 129 -17.58 9.67 4.86
C GLU A 129 -16.60 9.44 3.68
N PHE A 130 -15.77 10.43 3.35
CA PHE A 130 -14.78 10.35 2.27
C PHE A 130 -13.37 10.03 2.78
N THR A 131 -13.16 10.02 4.10
CA THR A 131 -11.85 9.80 4.72
C THR A 131 -11.41 8.36 4.58
N ILE A 132 -12.32 7.41 4.80
CA ILE A 132 -12.04 5.97 4.78
C ILE A 132 -12.99 5.30 3.80
N LYS A 133 -12.43 4.55 2.86
CA LYS A 133 -13.19 3.70 1.95
C LYS A 133 -12.71 2.27 2.05
N ILE A 134 -13.58 1.39 2.55
CA ILE A 134 -13.33 -0.05 2.59
C ILE A 134 -14.02 -0.69 1.39
N THR A 135 -13.28 -1.54 0.67
CA THR A 135 -13.80 -2.28 -0.49
C THR A 135 -13.31 -3.71 -0.48
N HIS A 136 -14.18 -4.63 -0.90
CA HIS A 136 -13.84 -6.01 -1.15
C HIS A 136 -13.75 -6.20 -2.66
N ARG A 137 -12.52 -6.30 -3.17
CA ARG A 137 -12.26 -6.45 -4.60
C ARG A 137 -11.37 -7.66 -4.87
N PRO A 138 -11.46 -8.27 -6.06
CA PRO A 138 -10.52 -9.29 -6.50
C PRO A 138 -9.06 -8.85 -6.30
N GLN A 139 -8.21 -9.77 -5.84
CA GLN A 139 -6.81 -9.47 -5.48
C GLN A 139 -6.01 -8.84 -6.64
N ASN A 140 -6.28 -9.24 -7.88
CA ASN A 140 -5.62 -8.67 -9.07
C ASN A 140 -5.94 -7.17 -9.25
N ILE A 141 -7.16 -6.75 -8.93
CA ILE A 141 -7.56 -5.34 -9.00
C ILE A 141 -6.86 -4.53 -7.89
N VAL A 142 -6.86 -5.05 -6.66
CA VAL A 142 -6.19 -4.38 -5.53
C VAL A 142 -4.67 -4.29 -5.76
N ARG A 143 -4.07 -5.35 -6.30
CA ARG A 143 -2.65 -5.38 -6.69
C ARG A 143 -2.33 -4.32 -7.73
N ALA A 144 -3.21 -4.09 -8.71
CA ALA A 144 -3.02 -3.05 -9.71
C ALA A 144 -3.02 -1.64 -9.09
N TYR A 145 -3.93 -1.35 -8.15
CA TYR A 145 -3.92 -0.07 -7.41
C TYR A 145 -2.62 0.15 -6.65
N LEU A 146 -2.12 -0.86 -5.92
CA LEU A 146 -0.89 -0.73 -5.15
C LEU A 146 0.37 -0.56 -6.01
N LEU A 147 0.35 -1.09 -7.23
CA LEU A 147 1.46 -0.97 -8.18
C LEU A 147 1.34 0.26 -9.08
N LYS A 148 0.30 1.07 -8.92
CA LYS A 148 0.14 2.34 -9.64
C LYS A 148 1.34 3.25 -9.41
N GLY A 149 1.86 3.82 -10.49
CA GLY A 149 3.06 4.66 -10.46
C GLY A 149 4.37 3.92 -10.28
N ILE A 150 4.41 2.67 -10.67
CA ILE A 150 5.65 1.98 -10.98
C ILE A 150 6.46 2.74 -12.03
N GLN A 151 7.79 2.65 -11.96
CA GLN A 151 8.66 3.12 -13.03
C GLN A 151 8.29 2.43 -14.36
N THR A 152 8.22 3.21 -15.45
CA THR A 152 7.82 2.75 -16.78
C THR A 152 8.52 1.48 -17.23
N MET A 153 9.82 1.36 -16.97
CA MET A 153 10.61 0.18 -17.36
C MET A 153 10.06 -1.13 -16.73
N TRP A 154 9.47 -1.09 -15.54
CA TRP A 154 8.96 -2.28 -14.85
C TRP A 154 7.45 -2.51 -15.03
N ALA A 155 6.74 -1.57 -15.66
CA ALA A 155 5.29 -1.60 -15.82
C ALA A 155 4.80 -2.89 -16.51
N GLU A 156 5.41 -3.24 -17.64
CA GLU A 156 5.08 -4.46 -18.39
C GLU A 156 5.36 -5.73 -17.58
N THR A 157 6.54 -5.79 -16.93
CA THR A 157 6.98 -6.95 -16.12
C THR A 157 5.97 -7.28 -15.03
N TYR A 158 5.38 -6.27 -14.39
CA TYR A 158 4.45 -6.44 -13.28
C TYR A 158 2.99 -6.18 -13.65
N LYS A 159 2.67 -6.04 -14.94
CA LYS A 159 1.32 -5.75 -15.46
C LYS A 159 0.65 -4.57 -14.73
N ALA A 160 1.40 -3.49 -14.57
CA ALA A 160 1.00 -2.32 -13.80
C ALA A 160 1.07 -1.05 -14.65
N ILE A 161 0.38 0.00 -14.20
CA ILE A 161 0.32 1.29 -14.90
C ILE A 161 1.41 2.21 -14.33
N ALA A 162 2.28 2.69 -15.21
CA ALA A 162 3.23 3.75 -14.88
C ALA A 162 2.55 5.12 -15.01
N GLN A 163 2.45 5.83 -13.89
CA GLN A 163 1.82 7.15 -13.82
C GLN A 163 2.55 7.99 -12.76
N PRO A 164 2.60 9.32 -12.91
CA PRO A 164 2.95 10.22 -11.80
C PRO A 164 2.05 9.98 -10.58
N GLN A 165 2.61 10.04 -9.37
CA GLN A 165 1.89 9.80 -8.11
C GLN A 165 2.25 10.83 -7.03
N GLY A 166 2.75 11.98 -7.48
CA GLY A 166 3.18 13.10 -6.66
C GLY A 166 4.42 12.88 -5.80
N LEU A 167 4.63 13.81 -4.89
CA LEU A 167 5.62 13.80 -3.83
C LEU A 167 5.02 13.15 -2.58
N ILE A 168 5.79 12.28 -1.92
CA ILE A 168 5.48 11.74 -0.59
C ILE A 168 6.66 12.08 0.31
N VAL A 169 6.38 12.75 1.43
CA VAL A 169 7.37 13.21 2.41
C VAL A 169 7.27 12.35 3.67
N GLY A 170 8.35 12.28 4.45
CA GLY A 170 8.32 11.70 5.79
C GLY A 170 8.39 10.16 5.86
N GLY A 171 8.66 9.49 4.74
CA GLY A 171 8.94 8.04 4.75
C GLY A 171 8.90 7.37 3.38
N ARG A 172 8.58 6.07 3.37
CA ARG A 172 8.52 5.26 2.15
C ARG A 172 7.13 5.30 1.55
N ARG A 173 7.04 5.42 0.22
CA ARG A 173 5.77 5.32 -0.52
C ARG A 173 5.10 3.96 -0.32
N THR A 174 5.86 2.88 -0.28
CA THR A 174 5.32 1.53 -0.21
C THR A 174 5.94 0.73 0.92
N GLY A 175 5.21 -0.29 1.38
CA GLY A 175 5.71 -1.20 2.39
C GLY A 175 4.80 -2.40 2.61
N THR A 176 5.33 -3.39 3.31
CA THR A 176 4.62 -4.60 3.71
C THR A 176 4.81 -4.86 5.19
N THR A 177 3.97 -5.70 5.77
CA THR A 177 4.19 -6.29 7.09
C THR A 177 5.39 -7.25 7.06
N SER A 178 6.02 -7.50 8.22
CA SER A 178 7.26 -8.28 8.31
C SER A 178 7.10 -9.71 7.81
N ASN A 179 5.94 -10.33 8.02
CA ASN A 179 5.61 -11.66 7.49
C ASN A 179 5.59 -11.70 5.96
N LEU A 180 5.27 -10.59 5.30
CA LEU A 180 5.30 -10.42 3.84
C LEU A 180 6.62 -9.79 3.33
N SER A 181 7.69 -9.85 4.12
CA SER A 181 8.99 -9.31 3.73
C SER A 181 9.64 -10.12 2.61
N ARG A 182 10.60 -9.51 1.91
CA ARG A 182 11.42 -10.19 0.91
C ARG A 182 12.10 -11.44 1.46
N THR A 183 12.59 -11.40 2.70
CA THR A 183 13.25 -12.54 3.35
C THR A 183 12.32 -13.73 3.46
N ASN A 184 11.11 -13.52 3.99
CA ASN A 184 10.11 -14.58 4.13
C ASN A 184 9.62 -15.07 2.77
N ARG A 185 9.52 -14.18 1.77
CA ARG A 185 9.23 -14.59 0.39
C ARG A 185 10.30 -15.52 -0.17
N ILE A 186 11.58 -15.19 -0.01
CA ILE A 186 12.69 -16.03 -0.50
C ILE A 186 12.65 -17.40 0.17
N GLU A 187 12.40 -17.44 1.47
CA GLU A 187 12.29 -18.70 2.19
C GLU A 187 11.09 -19.53 1.72
N ALA A 188 9.90 -18.91 1.59
CA ALA A 188 8.72 -19.56 1.04
C ALA A 188 8.95 -20.08 -0.40
N ASP A 189 9.62 -19.30 -1.24
CA ASP A 189 9.97 -19.71 -2.60
C ASP A 189 10.90 -20.94 -2.58
N ARG A 190 11.89 -20.97 -1.68
CA ARG A 190 12.79 -22.12 -1.48
C ARG A 190 12.00 -23.35 -1.04
N THR A 191 11.16 -23.23 -0.01
CA THR A 191 10.32 -24.34 0.49
C THR A 191 9.41 -24.90 -0.61
N ARG A 192 8.92 -24.04 -1.50
CA ARG A 192 8.01 -24.41 -2.60
C ARG A 192 8.72 -24.84 -3.88
N GLY A 193 10.06 -24.84 -3.90
CA GLY A 193 10.84 -25.09 -5.12
C GLY A 193 10.63 -24.06 -6.23
N ILE A 194 10.09 -22.87 -5.91
CA ILE A 194 9.83 -21.80 -6.89
C ILE A 194 11.13 -21.08 -7.20
N ARG A 195 11.56 -21.14 -8.47
CA ARG A 195 12.65 -20.31 -8.99
C ARG A 195 12.07 -19.12 -9.72
N ARG A 196 12.02 -17.97 -9.06
CA ARG A 196 11.61 -16.72 -9.72
C ARG A 196 12.74 -16.25 -10.63
N ARG A 197 12.46 -16.09 -11.91
CA ARG A 197 13.38 -15.39 -12.82
C ARG A 197 13.55 -13.97 -12.30
N ILE A 198 14.80 -13.54 -12.12
CA ILE A 198 15.08 -12.12 -11.94
C ILE A 198 14.65 -11.47 -13.26
N PRO A 199 13.67 -10.56 -13.27
CA PRO A 199 13.30 -9.90 -14.50
C PRO A 199 14.56 -9.20 -15.02
N ALA A 200 14.98 -9.57 -16.23
CA ALA A 200 16.10 -8.93 -16.89
C ALA A 200 15.83 -7.43 -16.88
N ARG A 201 16.87 -6.62 -16.68
CA ARG A 201 16.71 -5.17 -16.75
C ARG A 201 16.09 -4.89 -18.14
N PRO A 202 14.89 -4.29 -18.19
CA PRO A 202 14.26 -3.92 -19.45
C PRO A 202 15.29 -3.11 -20.25
N ARG A 203 15.44 -3.42 -21.54
CA ARG A 203 16.29 -2.59 -22.40
C ARG A 203 15.76 -1.17 -22.31
N PRO A 204 16.63 -0.14 -22.16
CA PRO A 204 16.16 1.24 -22.19
C PRO A 204 15.34 1.43 -23.47
N MET A 205 14.12 1.95 -23.33
CA MET A 205 13.34 2.31 -24.51
C MET A 205 14.15 3.34 -25.31
N PRO A 206 14.25 3.21 -26.64
CA PRO A 206 14.89 4.23 -27.45
C PRO A 206 14.25 5.57 -27.14
N ALA A 207 15.07 6.61 -27.01
CA ALA A 207 14.59 7.96 -26.75
C ALA A 207 13.56 8.32 -27.83
N VAL A 208 12.31 8.56 -27.41
CA VAL A 208 11.29 9.06 -28.32
C VAL A 208 11.70 10.51 -28.59
N HIS A 209 12.33 10.75 -29.74
CA HIS A 209 12.55 12.11 -30.21
C HIS A 209 11.16 12.75 -30.37
N ALA A 210 10.86 13.74 -29.53
CA ALA A 210 9.71 14.59 -29.72
C ALA A 210 9.85 15.23 -31.10
N ALA A 211 9.01 14.84 -32.05
CA ALA A 211 8.83 15.57 -33.28
C ALA A 211 8.34 16.97 -32.89
N VAL A 212 9.13 17.98 -33.26
CA VAL A 212 8.85 19.41 -33.09
C VAL A 212 7.79 19.82 -34.11
#